data_AF-A0A7Y0TNY4-F1
#
_entry.id   AF-A0A7Y0TNY4-F1
#
_cell.length_a   1.000
_cell.length_b   1.000
_cell.length_c   1.000
_cell.angle_alpha   90.00
_cell.angle_beta   90.00
_cell.angle_gamma   90.00
#
_symmetry.space_group_name_H-M   'P 1'
#
loop_
_entity.id
_entity.type
_entity.pdbx_description
1 polymer ?
#
loop_
_entity_poly.entity_id
_entity_poly.type
_entity_poly.pdbx_seq_one_letter_code
_entity_poly.pdbx_strand_id
1 'polypeptide(L)'
;MPELLLPCAFESEVSLAARAYYGIGGCARFLAHPGTPAELAALLLWNRAHHLPLALIGSGSNTLFADSYFPGIVISLDRMQRISWLSDDELFCEAGAENTLIAEKLLQSSRGGGEWLYRLPGQIGATVRMNARCFGGEISAVTAAILTFSLDGRLLWQSPDEVFRGYKQTSLMANPAVVVAVVLRFPQIESTHEIKLRMVEYEEERANKHHFDFPSCGSTFKNNYAAGRSSGTIFEELGFKGRQVGGAMVSRHHANFIYNTGGATAEDVLTLAAQLKIAAMEEAGVQLDLEVECIGLFDGELLASCGVGYVADNHDQKMGWAGLLSFPGKEITRAEISEPQFPRPLLQGSLVGYGALDRKFPAGAFVEVEQLLKIQEAIARPEAPFLRWTTSCGNPALFSIKPPSALPAGTFTDRLWHYGVSELFIAHPTSDSRYLEFEITPEGHWVALCFESPRKRAKGYETLSPEPWRGQLHMVDSEGCFGMEFSYQLLQPFISDGIIALQCCASTGRGEHALFPWWEASHSPADFHQPAHFYHISLL
;
A
#
# COMPACT_ATOMS: atom_id res chain seq x y z
N MET A 1 25.82 20.11 -3.80
CA MET A 1 25.34 18.76 -4.16
C MET A 1 24.45 18.91 -5.39
N PRO A 2 24.48 17.99 -6.37
CA PRO A 2 23.51 18.04 -7.46
C PRO A 2 22.10 18.03 -6.86
N GLU A 3 21.19 18.77 -7.50
CA GLU A 3 19.78 18.81 -7.12
C GLU A 3 19.22 17.39 -7.26
N LEU A 4 18.77 16.81 -6.15
CA LEU A 4 18.16 15.48 -6.17
C LEU A 4 16.73 15.63 -6.69
N LEU A 5 16.43 14.96 -7.79
CA LEU A 5 15.09 14.90 -8.37
C LEU A 5 14.46 13.55 -8.05
N LEU A 6 13.30 13.55 -7.40
CA LEU A 6 12.55 12.33 -7.11
C LEU A 6 11.82 11.83 -8.38
N PRO A 7 11.64 10.51 -8.56
CA PRO A 7 10.99 9.93 -9.74
C PRO A 7 9.44 10.00 -9.71
N CYS A 8 8.88 10.95 -8.96
CA CYS A 8 7.43 11.21 -8.87
C CYS A 8 7.21 12.70 -8.57
N ALA A 9 5.96 13.16 -8.48
CA ALA A 9 5.70 14.53 -8.02
C ALA A 9 6.17 14.72 -6.56
N PHE A 10 6.72 15.88 -6.24
CA PHE A 10 7.18 16.19 -4.90
C PHE A 10 7.20 17.70 -4.63
N GLU A 11 7.20 18.04 -3.35
CA GLU A 11 7.49 19.37 -2.83
C GLU A 11 8.81 19.34 -2.05
N SER A 12 9.54 20.46 -2.05
CA SER A 12 10.79 20.60 -1.28
C SER A 12 10.61 21.58 -0.12
N GLU A 13 11.33 21.35 0.98
CA GLU A 13 11.33 22.23 2.15
C GLU A 13 9.92 22.49 2.70
N VAL A 14 9.21 21.40 3.03
CA VAL A 14 7.79 21.42 3.43
C VAL A 14 7.66 21.45 4.95
N SER A 15 6.92 22.43 5.48
CA SER A 15 6.53 22.44 6.90
C SER A 15 5.58 21.28 7.21
N LEU A 16 6.00 20.34 8.05
CA LEU A 16 5.19 19.20 8.46
C LEU A 16 4.07 19.62 9.42
N ALA A 17 4.28 20.65 10.24
CA ALA A 17 3.24 21.26 11.05
C ALA A 17 2.06 21.78 10.20
N ALA A 18 2.32 22.28 8.99
CA ALA A 18 1.27 22.75 8.09
C ALA A 18 0.52 21.62 7.35
N ARG A 19 1.02 20.37 7.43
CA ARG A 19 0.48 19.20 6.70
C ARG A 19 -0.23 18.22 7.62
N ALA A 20 0.24 18.04 8.85
CA ALA A 20 -0.33 17.08 9.80
C ALA A 20 -1.44 17.70 10.66
N TYR A 21 -2.41 16.88 11.08
CA TYR A 21 -3.53 17.31 11.91
C TYR A 21 -3.12 17.91 13.26
N TYR A 22 -1.97 17.50 13.80
CA TYR A 22 -1.53 17.98 15.10
C TYR A 22 -1.06 19.45 15.06
N GLY A 23 -0.71 19.97 13.88
CA GLY A 23 -0.14 21.32 13.77
C GLY A 23 1.26 21.43 14.38
N ILE A 24 1.99 20.31 14.47
CA ILE A 24 3.31 20.20 15.11
C ILE A 24 4.25 19.46 14.15
N GLY A 25 5.51 19.91 14.09
CA GLY A 25 6.56 19.28 13.30
C GLY A 25 7.46 20.29 12.58
N GLY A 26 8.72 19.90 12.40
CA GLY A 26 9.72 20.67 11.67
C GLY A 26 9.48 20.69 10.16
N CYS A 27 10.52 21.09 9.41
CA CYS A 27 10.51 21.08 7.96
C CYS A 27 11.05 19.75 7.43
N ALA A 28 10.42 19.16 6.42
CA ALA A 28 10.95 18.02 5.67
C ALA A 28 11.62 18.48 4.38
N ARG A 29 12.75 17.86 4.06
CA ARG A 29 13.46 18.09 2.80
C ARG A 29 12.56 17.82 1.61
N PHE A 30 11.87 16.67 1.60
CA PHE A 30 10.94 16.30 0.54
C PHE A 30 9.63 15.74 1.08
N LEU A 31 8.51 16.15 0.46
CA LEU A 31 7.22 15.47 0.53
C LEU A 31 6.91 14.91 -0.86
N ALA A 32 6.89 13.59 -1.00
CA ALA A 32 6.68 12.90 -2.26
C ALA A 32 5.22 12.44 -2.41
N HIS A 33 4.68 12.57 -3.62
CA HIS A 33 3.29 12.29 -3.98
C HIS A 33 3.21 11.32 -5.17
N PRO A 34 3.59 10.03 -5.00
CA PRO A 34 3.37 9.03 -6.03
C PRO A 34 1.87 8.88 -6.32
N GLY A 35 1.50 8.94 -7.60
CA GLY A 35 0.13 8.75 -8.07
C GLY A 35 -0.19 7.33 -8.54
N THR A 36 0.82 6.45 -8.62
CA THR A 36 0.63 5.07 -9.05
C THR A 36 1.55 4.11 -8.26
N PRO A 37 1.21 2.81 -8.21
CA PRO A 37 2.12 1.80 -7.67
C PRO A 37 3.51 1.80 -8.34
N ALA A 38 3.59 2.10 -9.64
CA ALA A 38 4.86 2.16 -10.37
C ALA A 38 5.73 3.35 -9.94
N GLU A 39 5.13 4.54 -9.74
CA GLU A 39 5.84 5.70 -9.20
C GLU A 39 6.34 5.45 -7.77
N LEU A 40 5.53 4.81 -6.92
CA LEU A 40 5.95 4.42 -5.58
C LEU A 40 7.13 3.43 -5.63
N ALA A 41 7.11 2.46 -6.54
CA ALA A 41 8.23 1.54 -6.72
C ALA A 41 9.51 2.25 -7.14
N ALA A 42 9.42 3.11 -8.15
CA ALA A 42 10.55 3.89 -8.62
C ALA A 42 11.13 4.76 -7.50
N LEU A 43 10.29 5.40 -6.68
CA LEU A 43 10.72 6.22 -5.54
C LEU A 43 11.48 5.40 -4.49
N LEU A 44 10.98 4.21 -4.14
CA LEU A 44 11.61 3.36 -3.12
C LEU A 44 12.94 2.78 -3.60
N LEU A 45 13.03 2.34 -4.85
CA LEU A 45 14.27 1.87 -5.47
C LEU A 45 15.29 3.01 -5.57
N TRP A 46 14.84 4.20 -5.97
CA TRP A 46 15.67 5.40 -5.98
C TRP A 46 16.19 5.72 -4.57
N ASN A 47 15.31 5.74 -3.56
CA ASN A 47 15.70 6.01 -2.18
C ASN A 47 16.71 5.00 -1.65
N ARG A 48 16.58 3.73 -2.03
CA ARG A 48 17.54 2.68 -1.65
C ARG A 48 18.96 2.97 -2.15
N ALA A 49 19.11 3.55 -3.35
CA ALA A 49 20.41 3.95 -3.90
C ALA A 49 20.97 5.24 -3.25
N HIS A 50 20.09 6.08 -2.70
CA HIS A 50 20.46 7.38 -2.13
C HIS A 50 20.54 7.40 -0.59
N HIS A 51 20.04 6.35 0.08
CA HIS A 51 20.11 6.14 1.53
C HIS A 51 19.53 7.30 2.37
N LEU A 52 18.46 7.96 1.89
CA LEU A 52 17.80 9.00 2.68
C LEU A 52 16.82 8.36 3.69
N PRO A 53 16.66 8.97 4.89
CA PRO A 53 15.61 8.57 5.81
C PRO A 53 14.25 8.67 5.12
N LEU A 54 13.42 7.66 5.33
CA LEU A 54 12.15 7.53 4.64
C LEU A 54 11.02 7.33 5.63
N ALA A 55 9.97 8.14 5.53
CA ALA A 55 8.75 8.00 6.31
C ALA A 55 7.51 7.99 5.42
N LEU A 56 6.38 7.54 5.96
CA LEU A 56 5.08 7.54 5.30
C LEU A 56 4.09 8.34 6.14
N ILE A 57 3.28 9.16 5.48
CA ILE A 57 2.16 9.87 6.08
C ILE A 57 0.87 9.53 5.35
N GLY A 58 -0.22 9.32 6.10
CA GLY A 58 -1.57 9.45 5.56
C GLY A 58 -1.98 10.92 5.57
N SER A 59 -3.16 11.24 6.11
CA SER A 59 -3.54 12.64 6.39
C SER A 59 -2.85 13.24 7.63
N GLY A 60 -2.01 12.47 8.35
CA GLY A 60 -1.35 12.91 9.58
C GLY A 60 -2.27 12.98 10.81
N SER A 61 -3.44 12.32 10.77
CA SER A 61 -4.41 12.30 11.88
C SER A 61 -3.99 11.49 13.10
N ASN A 62 -2.93 10.67 13.00
CA ASN A 62 -2.35 9.92 14.11
C ASN A 62 -0.82 10.06 14.18
N THR A 63 -0.28 11.19 13.72
CA THR A 63 1.16 11.40 13.56
C THR A 63 1.65 12.62 14.34
N LEU A 64 2.68 12.43 15.15
CA LEU A 64 3.45 13.50 15.77
C LEU A 64 4.84 13.57 15.12
N PHE A 65 5.07 14.61 14.32
CA PHE A 65 6.37 14.85 13.73
C PHE A 65 7.30 15.54 14.72
N ALA A 66 8.59 15.16 14.72
CA ALA A 66 9.62 15.85 15.49
C ALA A 66 9.73 17.33 15.10
N ASP A 67 10.11 18.18 16.06
CA ASP A 67 10.33 19.62 15.83
C ASP A 67 11.55 19.90 14.93
N SER A 68 12.50 18.96 14.89
CA SER A 68 13.72 19.05 14.09
C SER A 68 13.47 18.90 12.59
N TYR A 69 14.40 19.41 11.77
CA TYR A 69 14.40 19.18 10.33
C TYR A 69 14.47 17.69 9.98
N PHE A 70 13.62 17.23 9.07
CA PHE A 70 13.62 15.88 8.52
C PHE A 70 14.40 15.87 7.20
N PRO A 71 15.63 15.33 7.14
CA PRO A 71 16.53 15.48 6.00
C PRO A 71 16.22 14.56 4.81
N GLY A 72 15.16 13.75 4.93
CA GLY A 72 14.81 12.71 3.97
C GLY A 72 13.48 12.94 3.25
N ILE A 73 12.81 11.86 2.92
CA ILE A 73 11.54 11.87 2.17
C ILE A 73 10.40 11.43 3.07
N VAL A 74 9.33 12.23 3.12
CA VAL A 74 8.02 11.81 3.61
C VAL A 74 7.17 11.44 2.41
N ILE A 75 6.61 10.24 2.36
CA ILE A 75 5.71 9.79 1.28
C ILE A 75 4.28 10.06 1.70
N SER A 76 3.50 10.75 0.85
CA SER A 76 2.04 10.89 0.94
C SER A 76 1.39 10.10 -0.19
N LEU A 77 0.40 9.26 0.11
CA LEU A 77 -0.37 8.54 -0.91
C LEU A 77 -1.63 9.31 -1.35
N ASP A 78 -1.69 10.61 -1.09
CA ASP A 78 -2.82 11.49 -1.43
C ASP A 78 -3.12 11.61 -2.93
N ARG A 79 -2.31 11.07 -3.83
CA ARG A 79 -2.64 10.97 -5.26
C ARG A 79 -3.18 9.60 -5.68
N MET A 80 -3.26 8.66 -4.74
CA MET A 80 -3.85 7.33 -4.91
C MET A 80 -5.18 7.26 -4.13
N GLN A 81 -6.24 7.85 -4.70
CA GLN A 81 -7.54 8.02 -4.04
C GLN A 81 -8.72 7.33 -4.74
N ARG A 82 -8.47 6.46 -5.71
CA ARG A 82 -9.50 5.77 -6.49
C ARG A 82 -10.40 4.93 -5.58
N ILE A 83 -11.71 5.06 -5.79
CA ILE A 83 -12.75 4.28 -5.13
C ILE A 83 -13.69 3.74 -6.21
N SER A 84 -13.78 2.42 -6.34
CA SER A 84 -14.61 1.78 -7.37
C SER A 84 -15.19 0.45 -6.92
N TRP A 85 -16.44 0.18 -7.30
CA TRP A 85 -17.08 -1.12 -7.08
C TRP A 85 -16.46 -2.19 -7.97
N LEU A 86 -15.96 -3.28 -7.39
CA LEU A 86 -15.49 -4.48 -8.12
C LEU A 86 -16.65 -5.45 -8.39
N SER A 87 -17.58 -5.54 -7.46
CA SER A 87 -18.81 -6.34 -7.53
C SER A 87 -19.99 -5.53 -7.01
N ASP A 88 -21.11 -6.19 -6.68
CA ASP A 88 -22.23 -5.53 -6.01
C ASP A 88 -21.89 -5.13 -4.56
N ASP A 89 -21.05 -5.89 -3.86
CA ASP A 89 -20.77 -5.71 -2.44
C ASP A 89 -19.28 -5.46 -2.11
N GLU A 90 -18.38 -5.56 -3.09
CA GLU A 90 -16.95 -5.31 -2.90
C GLU A 90 -16.51 -3.95 -3.47
N LEU A 91 -15.94 -3.13 -2.59
CA LEU A 91 -15.46 -1.78 -2.89
C LEU A 91 -13.94 -1.75 -2.82
N PHE A 92 -13.30 -1.50 -3.97
CA PHE A 92 -11.87 -1.24 -4.03
C PHE A 92 -11.59 0.22 -3.66
N CYS A 93 -10.62 0.43 -2.77
CA CYS A 93 -10.15 1.74 -2.34
C CYS A 93 -8.62 1.77 -2.38
N GLU A 94 -8.03 2.75 -3.07
CA GLU A 94 -6.60 3.04 -2.90
C GLU A 94 -6.32 3.64 -1.52
N ALA A 95 -5.08 3.45 -1.04
CA ALA A 95 -4.69 3.78 0.33
C ALA A 95 -4.85 5.25 0.73
N GLY A 96 -4.79 6.17 -0.23
CA GLY A 96 -4.99 7.60 -0.02
C GLY A 96 -6.45 8.05 0.01
N ALA A 97 -7.41 7.15 -0.25
CA ALA A 97 -8.83 7.48 -0.16
C ALA A 97 -9.23 7.87 1.28
N GLU A 98 -9.84 9.04 1.43
CA GLU A 98 -10.32 9.54 2.72
C GLU A 98 -11.50 8.68 3.22
N ASN A 99 -11.51 8.36 4.52
CA ASN A 99 -12.55 7.52 5.14
C ASN A 99 -13.96 8.11 4.92
N THR A 100 -14.10 9.43 4.96
CA THR A 100 -15.38 10.12 4.71
C THR A 100 -15.91 9.88 3.29
N LEU A 101 -15.04 9.90 2.28
CA LEU A 101 -15.44 9.68 0.89
C LEU A 101 -15.90 8.23 0.67
N ILE A 102 -15.30 7.28 1.38
CA ILE A 102 -15.73 5.88 1.37
C ILE A 102 -17.14 5.77 1.96
N ALA A 103 -17.41 6.38 3.12
CA ALA A 103 -18.74 6.38 3.72
C ALA A 103 -19.80 7.01 2.81
N GLU A 104 -19.47 8.12 2.14
CA GLU A 104 -20.37 8.78 1.19
C GLU A 104 -20.65 7.93 -0.05
N LYS A 105 -19.64 7.22 -0.59
CA LYS A 105 -19.82 6.28 -1.71
C LYS A 105 -20.75 5.13 -1.34
N LEU A 106 -20.65 4.62 -0.10
CA LEU A 106 -21.55 3.59 0.43
C LEU A 106 -22.98 4.11 0.56
N LEU A 107 -23.17 5.30 1.12
CA LEU A 107 -24.48 5.97 1.20
C LEU A 107 -25.12 6.15 -0.18
N GLN A 108 -24.36 6.62 -1.17
CA GLN A 108 -24.85 6.78 -2.55
C GLN A 108 -25.31 5.46 -3.20
N SER A 109 -24.78 4.35 -2.71
CA SER A 109 -25.04 3.00 -3.22
C SER A 109 -26.03 2.22 -2.35
N SER A 110 -26.64 2.85 -1.33
CA SER A 110 -27.53 2.20 -0.36
C SER A 110 -26.88 1.02 0.38
N ARG A 111 -25.60 1.15 0.71
CA ARG A 111 -24.78 0.12 1.38
C ARG A 111 -24.53 0.50 2.83
N GLY A 112 -25.06 -0.29 3.77
CA GLY A 112 -24.92 -0.06 5.21
C GLY A 112 -23.63 -0.65 5.80
N GLY A 113 -23.30 -0.24 7.03
CA GLY A 113 -22.19 -0.79 7.83
C GLY A 113 -20.87 -0.01 7.76
N GLY A 114 -20.79 1.03 6.94
CA GLY A 114 -19.61 1.91 6.79
C GLY A 114 -19.76 3.30 7.40
N GLU A 115 -20.85 3.58 8.10
CA GLU A 115 -21.22 4.90 8.61
C GLU A 115 -20.19 5.43 9.61
N TRP A 116 -19.55 4.54 10.37
CA TRP A 116 -18.53 4.88 11.36
C TRP A 116 -17.24 5.47 10.76
N LEU A 117 -17.02 5.30 9.44
CA LEU A 117 -15.94 5.94 8.68
C LEU A 117 -16.23 7.41 8.40
N TYR A 118 -17.49 7.84 8.44
CA TYR A 118 -17.86 9.23 8.22
C TYR A 118 -17.28 10.13 9.31
N ARG A 119 -16.58 11.19 8.89
CA ARG A 119 -15.83 12.10 9.77
C ARG A 119 -14.76 11.42 10.63
N LEU A 120 -14.33 10.19 10.28
CA LEU A 120 -13.11 9.60 10.84
C LEU A 120 -11.90 10.21 10.13
N PRO A 121 -11.08 11.05 10.78
CA PRO A 121 -9.96 11.70 10.11
C PRO A 121 -8.91 10.67 9.71
N GLY A 122 -8.52 10.63 8.44
CA GLY A 122 -7.59 9.61 7.97
C GLY A 122 -7.89 9.10 6.57
N GLN A 123 -6.87 8.48 6.01
CA GLN A 123 -6.94 7.75 4.76
C GLN A 123 -6.96 6.25 5.03
N ILE A 124 -7.60 5.50 4.15
CA ILE A 124 -7.92 4.09 4.36
C ILE A 124 -6.68 3.21 4.57
N GLY A 125 -5.54 3.55 3.95
CA GLY A 125 -4.28 2.84 4.17
C GLY A 125 -3.80 2.92 5.62
N ALA A 126 -3.90 4.11 6.24
CA ALA A 126 -3.58 4.30 7.66
C ALA A 126 -4.64 3.63 8.55
N THR A 127 -5.92 3.71 8.17
CA THR A 127 -7.03 3.02 8.85
C THR A 127 -6.75 1.52 8.94
N VAL A 128 -6.34 0.88 7.84
CA VAL A 128 -5.94 -0.54 7.80
C VAL A 128 -4.70 -0.79 8.66
N ARG A 129 -3.63 0.00 8.49
CA ARG A 129 -2.38 -0.15 9.25
C ARG A 129 -2.63 -0.16 10.76
N MET A 130 -3.53 0.70 11.23
CA MET A 130 -3.85 0.85 12.65
C MET A 130 -4.90 -0.15 13.17
N ASN A 131 -5.50 -0.98 12.30
CA ASN A 131 -6.75 -1.68 12.57
C ASN A 131 -7.77 -0.73 13.25
N ALA A 132 -8.01 0.41 12.62
CA ALA A 132 -8.79 1.49 13.19
C ALA A 132 -10.24 1.08 13.43
N ARG A 133 -10.83 1.67 14.47
CA ARG A 133 -12.17 1.37 14.95
C ARG A 133 -12.83 2.62 15.52
N CYS A 134 -14.12 2.76 15.33
CA CYS A 134 -14.91 3.84 15.90
C CYS A 134 -16.39 3.43 15.96
N PHE A 135 -17.12 3.91 16.97
CA PHE A 135 -18.57 3.67 17.12
C PHE A 135 -19.02 2.20 16.95
N GLY A 136 -18.20 1.25 17.41
CA GLY A 136 -18.47 -0.19 17.29
C GLY A 136 -18.09 -0.82 15.96
N GLY A 137 -17.78 -0.02 14.93
CA GLY A 137 -17.19 -0.49 13.68
C GLY A 137 -15.68 -0.69 13.77
N GLU A 138 -15.15 -1.62 12.99
CA GLU A 138 -13.72 -1.93 12.89
C GLU A 138 -13.36 -2.28 11.45
N ILE A 139 -12.21 -1.80 10.96
CA ILE A 139 -11.80 -2.01 9.57
C ILE A 139 -11.58 -3.49 9.23
N SER A 140 -11.07 -4.28 10.18
CA SER A 140 -10.85 -5.72 10.00
C SER A 140 -12.15 -6.47 9.65
N ALA A 141 -13.28 -6.04 10.21
CA ALA A 141 -14.57 -6.70 10.05
C ALA A 141 -15.17 -6.51 8.64
N VAL A 142 -14.71 -5.49 7.92
CA VAL A 142 -15.19 -5.16 6.57
C VAL A 142 -14.12 -5.32 5.50
N THR A 143 -12.90 -5.71 5.86
CA THR A 143 -11.80 -5.89 4.89
C THR A 143 -11.84 -7.29 4.28
N ALA A 144 -11.86 -7.37 2.95
CA ALA A 144 -11.78 -8.62 2.20
C ALA A 144 -10.35 -8.95 1.74
N ALA A 145 -9.55 -7.94 1.40
CA ALA A 145 -8.17 -8.11 0.98
C ALA A 145 -7.36 -6.81 1.15
N ILE A 146 -6.05 -6.91 1.38
CA ILE A 146 -5.14 -5.78 1.55
C ILE A 146 -4.00 -5.89 0.54
N LEU A 147 -3.80 -4.89 -0.31
CA LEU A 147 -2.62 -4.83 -1.16
C LEU A 147 -1.49 -4.12 -0.44
N THR A 148 -0.35 -4.81 -0.31
CA THR A 148 0.84 -4.28 0.34
C THR A 148 2.02 -4.22 -0.59
N PHE A 149 2.82 -3.16 -0.42
CA PHE A 149 4.07 -2.92 -1.10
C PHE A 149 5.20 -3.06 -0.09
N SER A 150 6.12 -3.99 -0.31
CA SER A 150 7.31 -4.13 0.54
C SER A 150 8.49 -3.34 -0.01
N LEU A 151 9.44 -2.93 0.84
CA LEU A 151 10.55 -2.06 0.44
C LEU A 151 11.49 -2.64 -0.63
N ASP A 152 11.43 -3.96 -0.86
CA ASP A 152 12.15 -4.64 -1.94
C ASP A 152 11.41 -4.63 -3.29
N GLY A 153 10.25 -3.96 -3.34
CA GLY A 153 9.45 -3.80 -4.54
C GLY A 153 8.39 -4.88 -4.75
N ARG A 154 8.15 -5.82 -3.82
CA ARG A 154 7.05 -6.78 -4.01
C ARG A 154 5.69 -6.15 -3.75
N LEU A 155 4.72 -6.47 -4.60
CA LEU A 155 3.33 -6.04 -4.50
C LEU A 155 2.41 -7.26 -4.32
N LEU A 156 1.92 -7.47 -3.10
CA LEU A 156 1.22 -8.69 -2.72
C LEU A 156 -0.14 -8.37 -2.10
N TRP A 157 -1.20 -9.00 -2.60
CA TRP A 157 -2.47 -9.08 -1.89
C TRP A 157 -2.35 -10.05 -0.72
N GLN A 158 -2.70 -9.58 0.45
CA GLN A 158 -2.74 -10.33 1.70
C GLN A 158 -4.18 -10.49 2.14
N SER A 159 -4.46 -11.65 2.73
CA SER A 159 -5.73 -11.91 3.40
C SER A 159 -5.84 -11.11 4.72
N PRO A 160 -7.06 -10.84 5.18
CA PRO A 160 -7.28 -10.20 6.49
C PRO A 160 -6.58 -10.94 7.64
N ASP A 161 -6.61 -12.28 7.65
CA ASP A 161 -6.02 -13.10 8.72
C ASP A 161 -4.49 -13.02 8.80
N GLU A 162 -3.82 -12.70 7.69
CA GLU A 162 -2.38 -12.47 7.66
C GLU A 162 -2.00 -11.09 8.24
N VAL A 163 -2.90 -10.11 8.13
CA VAL A 163 -2.67 -8.71 8.48
C VAL A 163 -3.17 -8.38 9.89
N PHE A 164 -4.42 -8.65 10.20
CA PHE A 164 -5.04 -8.25 11.46
C PHE A 164 -4.72 -9.27 12.56
N ARG A 165 -4.12 -8.81 13.67
CA ARG A 165 -3.66 -9.68 14.77
C ARG A 165 -4.43 -9.47 16.08
N GLY A 166 -5.25 -8.41 16.15
CA GLY A 166 -6.08 -8.12 17.31
C GLY A 166 -6.40 -6.63 17.43
N TYR A 167 -6.76 -6.22 18.65
CA TYR A 167 -7.15 -4.84 18.96
C TYR A 167 -6.02 -3.85 18.67
N LYS A 168 -6.24 -2.97 17.68
CA LYS A 168 -5.24 -1.97 17.23
C LYS A 168 -3.85 -2.58 17.02
N GLN A 169 -3.84 -3.78 16.41
CA GLN A 169 -2.63 -4.55 16.15
C GLN A 169 -2.71 -5.21 14.77
N THR A 170 -1.71 -4.92 13.95
CA THR A 170 -1.51 -5.55 12.65
C THR A 170 -0.08 -6.06 12.51
N SER A 171 0.14 -7.02 11.62
CA SER A 171 1.50 -7.43 11.24
C SER A 171 2.29 -6.29 10.58
N LEU A 172 1.58 -5.32 9.99
CA LEU A 172 2.15 -4.14 9.33
C LEU A 172 2.74 -3.12 10.33
N MET A 173 2.40 -3.18 11.61
CA MET A 173 3.06 -2.33 12.61
C MET A 173 4.53 -2.73 12.85
N ALA A 174 4.85 -4.01 12.67
CA ALA A 174 6.21 -4.55 12.80
C ALA A 174 6.93 -4.74 11.45
N ASN A 175 6.25 -4.48 10.33
CA ASN A 175 6.76 -4.67 8.98
C ASN A 175 6.71 -3.34 8.22
N PRO A 176 7.79 -2.90 7.54
CA PRO A 176 7.80 -1.65 6.79
C PRO A 176 6.98 -1.67 5.49
N ALA A 177 6.21 -2.73 5.23
CA ALA A 177 5.31 -2.78 4.10
C ALA A 177 4.25 -1.66 4.16
N VAL A 178 4.01 -1.04 3.02
CA VAL A 178 3.07 0.07 2.81
C VAL A 178 1.75 -0.50 2.29
N VAL A 179 0.63 -0.13 2.88
CA VAL A 179 -0.70 -0.42 2.31
C VAL A 179 -0.90 0.46 1.09
N VAL A 180 -1.20 -0.12 -0.07
CA VAL A 180 -1.40 0.60 -1.34
C VAL A 180 -2.88 0.61 -1.75
N ALA A 181 -3.62 -0.44 -1.43
CA ALA A 181 -5.06 -0.50 -1.61
C ALA A 181 -5.70 -1.52 -0.67
N VAL A 182 -7.02 -1.47 -0.59
CA VAL A 182 -7.85 -2.40 0.17
C VAL A 182 -9.11 -2.72 -0.63
N VAL A 183 -9.61 -3.96 -0.49
CA VAL A 183 -10.98 -4.31 -0.88
C VAL A 183 -11.81 -4.42 0.39
N LEU A 184 -12.90 -3.67 0.45
CA LEU A 184 -13.86 -3.71 1.54
C LEU A 184 -15.14 -4.40 1.08
N ARG A 185 -15.81 -5.16 1.96
CA ARG A 185 -17.05 -5.89 1.66
C ARG A 185 -18.22 -5.36 2.49
N PHE A 186 -19.26 -4.89 1.82
CA PHE A 186 -20.49 -4.35 2.40
C PHE A 186 -21.73 -5.00 1.74
N PRO A 187 -22.17 -6.17 2.22
CA PRO A 187 -23.28 -6.90 1.59
C PRO A 187 -24.67 -6.32 1.93
N GLN A 188 -24.77 -5.55 3.02
CA GLN A 188 -26.05 -5.06 3.53
C GLN A 188 -26.61 -3.91 2.68
N ILE A 189 -27.83 -4.08 2.19
CA ILE A 189 -28.60 -3.02 1.54
C ILE A 189 -29.50 -2.37 2.58
N GLU A 190 -29.42 -1.05 2.70
CA GLU A 190 -30.23 -0.27 3.63
C GLU A 190 -30.76 1.01 2.99
N SER A 191 -31.82 1.56 3.58
CA SER A 191 -32.34 2.87 3.19
C SER A 191 -31.27 3.94 3.36
N THR A 192 -31.06 4.78 2.34
CA THR A 192 -30.15 5.93 2.42
C THR A 192 -30.52 6.90 3.53
N HIS A 193 -31.80 6.95 3.94
CA HIS A 193 -32.24 7.74 5.09
C HIS A 193 -31.62 7.23 6.39
N GLU A 194 -31.69 5.91 6.64
CA GLU A 194 -31.17 5.30 7.88
C GLU A 194 -29.64 5.39 7.96
N ILE A 195 -28.95 5.13 6.86
CA ILE A 195 -27.49 5.29 6.75
C ILE A 195 -27.11 6.74 7.09
N LYS A 196 -27.82 7.70 6.49
CA LYS A 196 -27.56 9.13 6.72
C LYS A 196 -27.85 9.55 8.16
N LEU A 197 -28.91 9.03 8.79
CA LEU A 197 -29.20 9.31 10.20
C LEU A 197 -28.03 8.88 11.08
N ARG A 198 -27.52 7.66 10.93
CA ARG A 198 -26.36 7.18 11.70
C ARG A 198 -25.09 8.00 11.44
N MET A 199 -24.85 8.41 10.19
CA MET A 199 -23.72 9.29 9.87
C MET A 199 -23.81 10.64 10.60
N VAL A 200 -25.00 11.25 10.64
CA VAL A 200 -25.25 12.51 11.38
C VAL A 200 -25.09 12.31 12.89
N GLU A 201 -25.62 11.22 13.45
CA GLU A 201 -25.47 10.88 14.87
C GLU A 201 -23.99 10.79 15.28
N TYR A 202 -23.16 10.13 14.47
CA TYR A 202 -21.71 10.03 14.72
C TYR A 202 -20.98 11.37 14.59
N GLU A 203 -21.39 12.22 13.64
CA GLU A 203 -20.86 13.58 13.52
C GLU A 203 -21.19 14.42 14.76
N GLU A 204 -22.43 14.38 15.24
CA GLU A 204 -22.88 15.05 16.46
C GLU A 204 -22.14 14.52 17.70
N GLU A 205 -21.92 13.21 17.81
CA GLU A 205 -21.16 12.64 18.93
C GLU A 205 -19.70 13.14 18.95
N ARG A 206 -19.05 13.27 17.78
CA ARG A 206 -17.69 13.85 17.69
C ARG A 206 -17.66 15.32 18.10
N ALA A 207 -18.68 16.09 17.71
CA ALA A 207 -18.82 17.49 18.10
C ALA A 207 -19.02 17.63 19.62
N ASN A 208 -19.91 16.82 20.21
CA ASN A 208 -20.17 16.81 21.65
C ASN A 208 -18.94 16.39 22.48
N LYS A 209 -18.04 15.59 21.90
CA LYS A 209 -16.75 15.21 22.50
C LYS A 209 -15.63 16.21 22.26
N HIS A 210 -15.90 17.33 21.57
CA HIS A 210 -14.92 18.38 21.29
C HIS A 210 -13.67 17.85 20.57
N HIS A 211 -13.84 16.87 19.68
CA HIS A 211 -12.71 16.23 18.99
C HIS A 211 -11.92 17.21 18.10
N PHE A 212 -12.54 18.30 17.67
CA PHE A 212 -12.01 19.21 16.65
C PHE A 212 -11.82 20.65 17.15
N ASP A 213 -11.94 20.90 18.45
CA ASP A 213 -11.78 22.25 19.04
C ASP A 213 -10.35 22.77 18.89
N PHE A 214 -9.36 21.87 18.92
CA PHE A 214 -7.94 22.17 18.75
C PHE A 214 -7.27 21.07 17.91
N PRO A 215 -6.16 21.39 17.22
CA PRO A 215 -5.33 20.40 16.55
C PRO A 215 -4.90 19.27 17.52
N SER A 216 -5.15 18.02 17.13
CA SER A 216 -4.77 16.81 17.88
C SER A 216 -4.76 15.56 17.01
N CYS A 217 -4.19 14.48 17.55
CA CYS A 217 -4.22 13.14 16.94
C CYS A 217 -5.27 12.21 17.54
N GLY A 218 -6.33 12.76 18.13
CA GLY A 218 -7.36 11.96 18.77
C GLY A 218 -6.91 11.39 20.12
N SER A 219 -7.22 10.11 20.37
CA SER A 219 -6.84 9.42 21.60
C SER A 219 -5.33 9.20 21.66
N THR A 220 -4.68 9.73 22.70
CA THR A 220 -3.23 9.63 22.89
C THR A 220 -2.79 8.22 23.27
N PHE A 221 -3.57 7.51 24.10
CA PHE A 221 -3.28 6.14 24.54
C PHE A 221 -4.34 5.14 24.10
N LYS A 222 -3.90 3.91 23.82
CA LYS A 222 -4.80 2.76 23.64
C LYS A 222 -5.51 2.46 24.96
N ASN A 223 -6.70 1.87 24.89
CA ASN A 223 -7.37 1.34 26.09
C ASN A 223 -6.72 0.02 26.51
N ASN A 224 -6.49 -0.14 27.81
CA ASN A 224 -6.18 -1.45 28.40
C ASN A 224 -7.47 -2.09 28.92
N TYR A 225 -8.05 -3.01 28.15
CA TYR A 225 -9.33 -3.64 28.51
C TYR A 225 -9.26 -4.47 29.79
N ALA A 226 -8.07 -4.94 30.21
CA ALA A 226 -7.91 -5.64 31.49
C ALA A 226 -8.15 -4.71 32.70
N ALA A 227 -8.01 -3.39 32.52
CA ALA A 227 -8.28 -2.40 33.56
C ALA A 227 -9.79 -2.17 33.81
N GLY A 228 -10.67 -2.68 32.94
CA GLY A 228 -12.13 -2.54 33.07
C GLY A 228 -12.68 -1.11 32.92
N ARG A 229 -11.83 -0.13 32.61
CA ARG A 229 -12.16 1.29 32.42
C ARG A 229 -11.35 1.85 31.25
N SER A 230 -11.85 2.92 30.62
CA SER A 230 -11.13 3.56 29.51
C SER A 230 -9.94 4.39 29.99
N SER A 231 -8.94 4.59 29.14
CA SER A 231 -7.78 5.45 29.45
C SER A 231 -8.21 6.88 29.78
N GLY A 232 -9.23 7.40 29.07
CA GLY A 232 -9.80 8.71 29.37
C GLY A 232 -10.43 8.80 30.76
N THR A 233 -11.13 7.75 31.20
CA THR A 233 -11.69 7.69 32.56
C THR A 233 -10.58 7.69 33.61
N ILE A 234 -9.53 6.90 33.40
CA ILE A 234 -8.38 6.83 34.31
C ILE A 234 -7.74 8.21 34.47
N PHE A 235 -7.43 8.90 33.37
CA PHE A 235 -6.80 10.22 33.44
C PHE A 235 -7.72 11.30 34.04
N GLU A 236 -9.03 11.18 33.86
CA GLU A 236 -9.99 12.07 34.51
C GLU A 236 -10.01 11.89 36.03
N GLU A 237 -10.07 10.65 36.51
CA GLU A 237 -10.02 10.33 37.94
C GLU A 237 -8.70 10.79 38.59
N LEU A 238 -7.59 10.69 37.86
CA LEU A 238 -6.27 11.19 38.28
C LEU A 238 -6.14 12.72 38.17
N GLY A 239 -7.18 13.44 37.73
CA GLY A 239 -7.19 14.90 37.69
C GLY A 239 -6.29 15.52 36.61
N PHE A 240 -6.11 14.83 35.47
CA PHE A 240 -5.25 15.33 34.39
C PHE A 240 -5.92 16.33 33.45
N LYS A 241 -7.26 16.48 33.47
CA LYS A 241 -7.97 17.44 32.61
C LYS A 241 -7.40 18.85 32.78
N GLY A 242 -6.97 19.46 31.67
CA GLY A 242 -6.38 20.80 31.66
C GLY A 242 -4.93 20.90 32.13
N ARG A 243 -4.25 19.78 32.47
CA ARG A 243 -2.79 19.78 32.66
C ARG A 243 -2.10 20.26 31.38
N GLN A 244 -1.02 21.02 31.54
CA GLN A 244 -0.36 21.68 30.43
C GLN A 244 1.17 21.60 30.58
N VAL A 245 1.85 21.38 29.46
CA VAL A 245 3.30 21.50 29.28
C VAL A 245 3.51 22.30 28.00
N GLY A 246 4.17 23.46 28.10
CA GLY A 246 4.30 24.38 26.97
C GLY A 246 2.95 24.69 26.30
N GLY A 247 2.86 24.44 24.99
CA GLY A 247 1.60 24.59 24.23
C GLY A 247 0.69 23.34 24.22
N ALA A 248 1.14 22.21 24.78
CA ALA A 248 0.37 20.97 24.83
C ALA A 248 -0.51 20.91 26.08
N MET A 249 -1.79 20.58 25.92
CA MET A 249 -2.75 20.53 27.03
C MET A 249 -3.64 19.30 26.96
N VAL A 250 -3.84 18.62 28.09
CA VAL A 250 -4.88 17.58 28.20
C VAL A 250 -6.26 18.23 28.07
N SER A 251 -7.09 17.71 27.15
CA SER A 251 -8.43 18.21 26.93
C SER A 251 -9.23 18.28 28.23
N ARG A 252 -9.96 19.39 28.41
CA ARG A 252 -10.90 19.57 29.52
C ARG A 252 -12.17 18.73 29.35
N HIS A 253 -12.43 18.24 28.14
CA HIS A 253 -13.62 17.47 27.78
C HIS A 253 -13.31 15.97 27.76
N HIS A 254 -12.16 15.56 27.21
CA HIS A 254 -11.79 14.15 27.05
C HIS A 254 -10.33 13.89 27.49
N ALA A 255 -10.09 13.39 28.70
CA ALA A 255 -8.75 13.34 29.29
C ALA A 255 -7.72 12.43 28.60
N ASN A 256 -8.12 11.64 27.59
CA ASN A 256 -7.20 10.90 26.70
C ASN A 256 -6.81 11.69 25.43
N PHE A 257 -7.14 12.98 25.31
CA PHE A 257 -6.74 13.82 24.18
C PHE A 257 -5.75 14.86 24.67
N ILE A 258 -4.63 14.99 23.97
CA ILE A 258 -3.69 16.09 24.15
C ILE A 258 -3.87 17.05 22.97
N TYR A 259 -4.31 18.27 23.25
CA TYR A 259 -4.46 19.34 22.28
C TYR A 259 -3.17 20.14 22.12
N ASN A 260 -2.92 20.61 20.90
CA ASN A 260 -2.09 21.77 20.65
C ASN A 260 -2.96 23.03 20.79
N THR A 261 -2.83 23.75 21.91
CA THR A 261 -3.62 24.98 22.15
C THR A 261 -2.99 26.23 21.53
N GLY A 262 -1.92 26.05 20.75
CA GLY A 262 -1.15 27.08 20.09
C GLY A 262 0.32 27.00 20.50
N GLY A 263 1.20 26.79 19.52
CA GLY A 263 2.65 26.78 19.72
C GLY A 263 3.20 25.56 20.49
N ALA A 264 2.44 24.47 20.60
CA ALA A 264 2.95 23.22 21.17
C ALA A 264 4.10 22.66 20.33
N THR A 265 5.13 22.15 20.98
CA THR A 265 6.18 21.35 20.35
C THR A 265 5.88 19.86 20.46
N ALA A 266 6.59 19.03 19.70
CA ALA A 266 6.49 17.58 19.85
C ALA A 266 7.03 17.12 21.21
N GLU A 267 8.09 17.80 21.70
CA GLU A 267 8.63 17.61 23.04
C GLU A 267 7.59 17.91 24.14
N ASP A 268 6.80 18.97 24.02
CA ASP A 268 5.72 19.31 24.96
C ASP A 268 4.69 18.16 25.05
N VAL A 269 4.25 17.66 23.89
CA VAL A 269 3.26 16.57 23.80
C VAL A 269 3.82 15.29 24.41
N LEU A 270 5.04 14.90 24.08
CA LEU A 270 5.66 13.69 24.61
C LEU A 270 5.97 13.79 26.10
N THR A 271 6.38 14.97 26.59
CA THR A 271 6.59 15.19 28.03
C THR A 271 5.30 15.02 28.80
N LEU A 272 4.20 15.59 28.30
CA LEU A 272 2.89 15.44 28.90
C LEU A 272 2.39 13.99 28.82
N ALA A 273 2.60 13.31 27.69
CA ALA A 273 2.27 11.90 27.52
C ALA A 273 3.07 11.00 28.50
N ALA A 274 4.35 11.26 28.69
CA ALA A 274 5.17 10.54 29.67
C ALA A 274 4.60 10.68 31.09
N GLN A 275 4.22 11.90 31.50
CA GLN A 275 3.60 12.15 32.80
C GLN A 275 2.28 11.37 32.98
N LEU A 276 1.42 11.38 31.95
CA LEU A 276 0.17 10.60 31.93
C LEU A 276 0.45 9.10 32.09
N LYS A 277 1.39 8.55 31.30
CA LYS A 277 1.75 7.13 31.33
C LYS A 277 2.32 6.69 32.68
N ILE A 278 3.20 7.50 33.27
CA ILE A 278 3.78 7.25 34.59
C ILE A 278 2.67 7.25 35.65
N ALA A 279 1.80 8.26 35.68
CA ALA A 279 0.72 8.34 36.65
C ALA A 279 -0.30 7.20 36.51
N ALA A 280 -0.65 6.78 35.28
CA ALA A 280 -1.51 5.61 35.07
C ALA A 280 -0.91 4.33 35.67
N MET A 281 0.41 4.16 35.57
CA MET A 281 1.09 3.01 36.16
C MET A 281 1.21 3.13 37.68
N GLU A 282 1.70 4.26 38.20
CA GLU A 282 2.02 4.44 39.62
C GLU A 282 0.77 4.60 40.50
N GLU A 283 -0.25 5.31 40.02
CA GLU A 283 -1.43 5.67 40.82
C GLU A 283 -2.62 4.75 40.53
N ALA A 284 -2.76 4.26 39.29
CA ALA A 284 -3.86 3.39 38.89
C ALA A 284 -3.46 1.92 38.63
N GLY A 285 -2.17 1.60 38.61
CA GLY A 285 -1.69 0.23 38.34
C GLY A 285 -1.96 -0.25 36.91
N VAL A 286 -2.15 0.67 35.96
CA VAL A 286 -2.53 0.36 34.58
C VAL A 286 -1.39 0.71 33.63
N GLN A 287 -0.87 -0.31 32.93
CA GLN A 287 0.04 -0.11 31.82
C GLN A 287 -0.73 0.35 30.58
N LEU A 288 -0.36 1.51 30.03
CA LEU A 288 -0.93 2.09 28.82
C LEU A 288 0.13 2.27 27.73
N ASP A 289 -0.26 1.93 26.50
CA ASP A 289 0.57 2.09 25.31
C ASP A 289 0.17 3.34 24.54
N LEU A 290 1.18 4.11 24.12
CA LEU A 290 0.96 5.28 23.27
C LEU A 290 0.37 4.80 21.93
N GLU A 291 -0.63 5.52 21.44
CA GLU A 291 -1.27 5.25 20.15
C GLU A 291 -0.79 6.19 19.03
N VAL A 292 -0.38 7.40 19.40
CA VAL A 292 0.15 8.39 18.47
C VAL A 292 1.49 7.91 17.92
N GLU A 293 1.63 7.92 16.59
CA GLU A 293 2.84 7.50 15.90
C GLU A 293 3.84 8.66 15.81
N CYS A 294 5.03 8.48 16.35
CA CYS A 294 6.10 9.50 16.30
C CYS A 294 6.95 9.31 15.04
N ILE A 295 7.22 10.40 14.32
CA ILE A 295 8.07 10.37 13.10
C ILE A 295 9.15 11.46 13.18
N GLY A 296 10.41 11.05 13.02
CA GLY A 296 11.56 11.96 13.00
C GLY A 296 12.58 11.68 14.10
N LEU A 297 13.39 12.68 14.42
CA LEU A 297 14.49 12.59 15.37
C LEU A 297 14.12 13.27 16.70
N PHE A 298 14.09 12.51 17.79
CA PHE A 298 13.69 12.96 19.12
C PHE A 298 14.76 12.65 20.15
N ASP A 299 14.63 13.18 21.37
CA ASP A 299 15.36 12.67 22.52
C ASP A 299 14.94 11.22 22.83
N GLY A 300 15.92 10.33 22.93
CA GLY A 300 15.72 8.89 23.10
C GLY A 300 15.21 8.50 24.50
N GLU A 301 15.56 9.26 25.54
CA GLU A 301 15.01 9.02 26.90
C GLU A 301 13.53 9.40 26.94
N LEU A 302 13.16 10.50 26.28
CA LEU A 302 11.77 10.92 26.16
C LEU A 302 10.93 9.90 25.39
N LEU A 303 11.41 9.40 24.24
CA LEU A 303 10.73 8.31 23.51
C LEU A 303 10.57 7.05 24.38
N ALA A 304 11.63 6.65 25.09
CA ALA A 304 11.59 5.48 25.98
C ALA A 304 10.57 5.66 27.12
N SER A 305 10.46 6.86 27.69
CA SER A 305 9.49 7.17 28.75
C SER A 305 8.03 7.04 28.29
N CYS A 306 7.78 7.26 26.98
CA CYS A 306 6.47 7.03 26.35
C CYS A 306 6.26 5.57 25.89
N GLY A 307 7.32 4.75 25.87
CA GLY A 307 7.32 3.40 25.33
C GLY A 307 7.35 3.36 23.80
N VAL A 308 7.93 4.37 23.15
CA VAL A 308 8.09 4.44 21.70
C VAL A 308 9.44 3.81 21.31
N GLY A 309 9.41 2.83 20.41
CA GLY A 309 10.62 2.23 19.86
C GLY A 309 11.35 3.18 18.92
N TYR A 310 12.69 3.18 18.98
CA TYR A 310 13.52 4.02 18.12
C TYR A 310 14.85 3.36 17.76
N VAL A 311 15.51 3.90 16.74
CA VAL A 311 16.89 3.57 16.36
C VAL A 311 17.78 4.74 16.75
N ALA A 312 18.82 4.50 17.56
CA ALA A 312 19.75 5.54 17.98
C ALA A 312 20.40 6.24 16.77
N ASP A 313 20.56 7.55 16.86
CA ASP A 313 21.20 8.32 15.79
C ASP A 313 22.72 8.08 15.74
N ASN A 314 23.27 8.05 14.52
CA ASN A 314 24.68 7.75 14.30
C ASN A 314 25.62 8.88 14.75
N HIS A 315 25.12 10.11 14.86
CA HIS A 315 25.89 11.29 15.22
C HIS A 315 25.70 11.71 16.69
N ASP A 316 24.49 11.52 17.23
CA ASP A 316 24.18 11.78 18.64
C ASP A 316 23.42 10.61 19.29
N GLN A 317 24.10 9.87 20.15
CA GLN A 317 23.54 8.69 20.83
C GLN A 317 22.40 9.02 21.81
N LYS A 318 22.19 10.30 22.17
CA LYS A 318 21.03 10.72 22.95
C LYS A 318 19.77 10.84 22.11
N MET A 319 19.92 10.97 20.79
CA MET A 319 18.81 11.15 19.87
C MET A 319 18.40 9.81 19.26
N GLY A 320 17.11 9.68 18.95
CA GLY A 320 16.50 8.47 18.41
C GLY A 320 15.57 8.76 17.23
N TRP A 321 15.74 8.01 16.14
CA TRP A 321 14.84 8.01 15.00
C TRP A 321 13.62 7.12 15.27
N ALA A 322 12.42 7.69 15.15
CA ALA A 322 11.16 6.98 15.26
C ALA A 322 10.37 7.04 13.94
N GLY A 323 9.54 6.00 13.70
CA GLY A 323 8.54 6.00 12.62
C GLY A 323 9.08 5.97 11.20
N LEU A 324 10.34 5.56 10.98
CA LEU A 324 10.91 5.45 9.65
C LEU A 324 10.63 4.08 9.01
N LEU A 325 10.38 4.07 7.70
CA LEU A 325 10.42 2.89 6.86
C LEU A 325 11.85 2.40 6.64
N SER A 326 12.80 3.34 6.50
CA SER A 326 14.22 3.06 6.31
C SER A 326 15.08 4.04 7.10
N PHE A 327 16.06 3.51 7.82
CA PHE A 327 16.93 4.26 8.74
C PHE A 327 18.29 4.59 8.10
N PRO A 328 18.82 5.81 8.26
CA PRO A 328 20.14 6.17 7.73
C PRO A 328 21.26 5.34 8.34
N GLY A 329 22.18 4.83 7.51
CA GLY A 329 23.39 4.14 7.97
C GLY A 329 23.18 2.74 8.58
N LYS A 330 21.94 2.37 8.90
CA LYS A 330 21.56 0.98 9.13
C LYS A 330 21.21 0.40 7.76
N GLU A 331 22.15 -0.28 7.12
CA GLU A 331 21.72 -1.28 6.12
C GLU A 331 20.66 -2.12 6.84
N ILE A 332 19.52 -2.38 6.19
CA ILE A 332 18.68 -3.51 6.60
C ILE A 332 19.61 -4.70 6.42
N THR A 333 20.35 -5.04 7.46
CA THR A 333 21.37 -6.06 7.39
C THR A 333 20.62 -7.29 6.95
N ARG A 334 21.10 -7.94 5.90
CA ARG A 334 20.60 -9.25 5.44
C ARG A 334 20.41 -10.26 6.58
N ALA A 335 20.97 -9.99 7.77
CA ALA A 335 20.80 -10.73 9.02
C ALA A 335 19.39 -10.71 9.66
N GLU A 336 18.51 -9.74 9.36
CA GLU A 336 17.13 -9.70 9.92
C GLU A 336 16.07 -10.31 8.99
N ILE A 337 16.44 -10.68 7.76
CA ILE A 337 15.58 -11.37 6.80
C ILE A 337 16.11 -12.81 6.72
N SER A 338 15.27 -13.81 7.02
CA SER A 338 15.64 -15.20 6.71
C SER A 338 16.11 -15.29 5.25
N GLU A 339 17.06 -16.18 4.93
CA GLU A 339 17.47 -16.35 3.53
C GLU A 339 16.22 -16.45 2.65
N PRO A 340 16.12 -15.63 1.58
CA PRO A 340 14.93 -15.59 0.76
C PRO A 340 14.67 -16.99 0.20
N GLN A 341 13.48 -17.50 0.47
CA GLN A 341 13.03 -18.78 -0.05
C GLN A 341 12.54 -18.59 -1.48
N PHE A 342 12.80 -19.60 -2.31
CA PHE A 342 12.36 -19.66 -3.70
C PHE A 342 11.45 -20.89 -3.87
N PRO A 343 10.36 -20.80 -4.65
CA PRO A 343 9.93 -19.63 -5.42
C PRO A 343 9.46 -18.47 -4.53
N ARG A 344 9.68 -17.23 -5.00
CA ARG A 344 9.38 -16.00 -4.29
C ARG A 344 8.36 -15.18 -5.08
N PRO A 345 7.19 -14.86 -4.53
CA PRO A 345 6.23 -14.01 -5.22
C PRO A 345 6.78 -12.58 -5.35
N LEU A 346 6.68 -12.05 -6.56
CA LEU A 346 7.10 -10.71 -6.97
C LEU A 346 5.89 -9.79 -7.06
N LEU A 347 4.92 -10.19 -7.88
CA LEU A 347 3.63 -9.57 -8.04
C LEU A 347 2.57 -10.64 -7.78
N GLN A 348 1.60 -10.34 -6.93
CA GLN A 348 0.53 -11.29 -6.66
C GLN A 348 -0.75 -10.52 -6.39
N GLY A 349 -1.78 -10.71 -7.21
CA GLY A 349 -3.00 -9.95 -7.04
C GLY A 349 -4.15 -10.12 -7.99
N SER A 350 -5.30 -9.61 -7.53
CA SER A 350 -6.50 -9.47 -8.36
C SER A 350 -6.28 -8.42 -9.45
N LEU A 351 -6.68 -8.77 -10.66
CA LEU A 351 -6.77 -7.84 -11.78
C LEU A 351 -7.93 -6.85 -11.55
N VAL A 352 -7.66 -5.55 -11.72
CA VAL A 352 -8.67 -4.49 -11.61
C VAL A 352 -8.93 -3.87 -12.98
N GLY A 353 -10.15 -3.37 -13.20
CA GLY A 353 -10.54 -2.81 -14.50
C GLY A 353 -9.63 -1.65 -14.93
N TYR A 354 -9.21 -1.65 -16.20
CA TYR A 354 -8.19 -0.74 -16.75
C TYR A 354 -8.47 0.75 -16.47
N GLY A 355 -9.72 1.18 -16.62
CA GLY A 355 -10.13 2.57 -16.36
C GLY A 355 -10.63 2.83 -14.95
N ALA A 356 -10.58 1.83 -14.06
CA ALA A 356 -11.10 1.91 -12.69
C ALA A 356 -12.52 2.45 -12.54
N LEU A 357 -13.37 2.10 -13.50
CA LEU A 357 -14.78 2.42 -13.43
C LEU A 357 -15.53 1.28 -12.74
N ASP A 358 -16.58 1.63 -12.00
CA ASP A 358 -17.44 0.68 -11.29
C ASP A 358 -17.83 -0.49 -12.20
N ARG A 359 -17.53 -1.72 -11.75
CA ARG A 359 -17.95 -2.99 -12.37
C ARG A 359 -17.55 -3.13 -13.86
N LYS A 360 -16.47 -2.47 -14.28
CA LYS A 360 -15.99 -2.52 -15.69
C LYS A 360 -15.25 -3.80 -16.06
N PHE A 361 -14.77 -4.55 -15.07
CA PHE A 361 -14.17 -5.86 -15.27
C PHE A 361 -14.71 -6.84 -14.23
N PRO A 362 -15.13 -8.05 -14.62
CA PRO A 362 -15.62 -9.04 -13.66
C PRO A 362 -14.54 -9.43 -12.65
N ALA A 363 -14.90 -9.50 -11.37
CA ALA A 363 -14.02 -10.02 -10.35
C ALA A 363 -13.70 -11.52 -10.59
N GLY A 364 -12.57 -11.98 -10.04
CA GLY A 364 -12.21 -13.39 -9.99
C GLY A 364 -11.01 -13.80 -10.84
N ALA A 365 -10.35 -12.88 -11.54
CA ALA A 365 -9.04 -13.13 -12.14
C ALA A 365 -7.92 -12.67 -11.21
N PHE A 366 -7.01 -13.58 -10.91
CA PHE A 366 -5.87 -13.36 -10.02
C PHE A 366 -4.59 -13.75 -10.74
N VAL A 367 -3.59 -12.87 -10.71
CA VAL A 367 -2.30 -13.07 -11.37
C VAL A 367 -1.20 -13.19 -10.34
N GLU A 368 -0.21 -14.00 -10.65
CA GLU A 368 0.99 -14.15 -9.84
C GLU A 368 2.22 -14.20 -10.74
N VAL A 369 3.25 -13.47 -10.37
CA VAL A 369 4.59 -13.56 -10.97
C VAL A 369 5.55 -13.91 -9.85
N GLU A 370 6.29 -15.01 -10.03
CA GLU A 370 7.25 -15.53 -9.06
C GLU A 370 8.66 -15.55 -9.63
N GLN A 371 9.65 -15.28 -8.78
CA GLN A 371 11.05 -15.60 -9.04
C GLN A 371 11.33 -17.03 -8.57
N LEU A 372 11.76 -17.91 -9.47
CA LEU A 372 11.97 -19.34 -9.20
C LEU A 372 13.38 -19.66 -8.69
N LEU A 373 14.38 -18.86 -9.07
CA LEU A 373 15.78 -19.08 -8.72
C LEU A 373 16.46 -17.76 -8.34
N LYS A 374 17.50 -17.82 -7.49
CA LYS A 374 18.41 -16.70 -7.28
C LYS A 374 19.08 -16.30 -8.60
N ILE A 375 19.36 -15.02 -8.82
CA ILE A 375 20.02 -14.52 -10.06
C ILE A 375 21.32 -15.29 -10.33
N GLN A 376 22.14 -15.53 -9.31
CA GLN A 376 23.45 -16.17 -9.46
C GLN A 376 23.31 -17.64 -9.87
N GLU A 377 22.27 -18.31 -9.39
CA GLU A 377 21.94 -19.68 -9.81
C GLU A 377 21.39 -19.71 -11.24
N ALA A 378 20.64 -18.68 -11.62
CA ALA A 378 20.07 -18.51 -12.95
C ALA A 378 21.15 -18.21 -14.00
N ILE A 379 22.15 -17.40 -13.66
CA ILE A 379 23.35 -17.16 -14.49
C ILE A 379 24.11 -18.48 -14.74
N ALA A 380 24.21 -19.35 -13.74
CA ALA A 380 24.88 -20.65 -13.87
C ALA A 380 24.06 -21.67 -14.69
N ARG A 381 22.74 -21.50 -14.77
CA ARG A 381 21.81 -22.38 -15.49
C ARG A 381 20.83 -21.54 -16.33
N PRO A 382 21.30 -20.86 -17.39
CA PRO A 382 20.52 -19.83 -18.08
C PRO A 382 19.26 -20.38 -18.76
N GLU A 383 19.23 -21.67 -19.10
CA GLU A 383 18.06 -22.34 -19.69
C GLU A 383 17.02 -22.78 -18.65
N ALA A 384 17.34 -22.76 -17.35
CA ALA A 384 16.40 -23.18 -16.32
C ALA A 384 15.27 -22.15 -16.14
N PRO A 385 14.04 -22.58 -15.77
CA PRO A 385 12.97 -21.67 -15.38
C PRO A 385 13.42 -20.68 -14.31
N PHE A 386 13.25 -19.38 -14.57
CA PHE A 386 13.70 -18.29 -13.73
C PHE A 386 12.55 -17.42 -13.22
N LEU A 387 11.60 -17.08 -14.09
CA LEU A 387 10.33 -16.47 -13.69
C LEU A 387 9.17 -17.40 -14.04
N ARG A 388 8.13 -17.38 -13.21
CA ARG A 388 6.83 -17.97 -13.52
C ARG A 388 5.78 -16.89 -13.48
N TRP A 389 4.90 -16.85 -14.47
CA TRP A 389 3.67 -16.08 -14.41
C TRP A 389 2.49 -17.02 -14.55
N THR A 390 1.52 -16.87 -13.66
CA THR A 390 0.26 -17.62 -13.67
C THR A 390 -0.93 -16.71 -13.50
N THR A 391 -2.05 -17.19 -14.02
CA THR A 391 -3.37 -16.60 -13.84
C THR A 391 -4.31 -17.69 -13.36
N SER A 392 -4.95 -17.45 -12.22
CA SER A 392 -6.05 -18.28 -11.72
C SER A 392 -7.38 -17.55 -11.91
N CYS A 393 -8.44 -18.31 -12.14
CA CYS A 393 -9.76 -17.75 -12.41
C CYS A 393 -10.83 -18.44 -11.57
N GLY A 394 -11.32 -17.74 -10.55
CA GLY A 394 -12.45 -18.18 -9.74
C GLY A 394 -13.81 -18.01 -10.44
N ASN A 395 -13.84 -17.33 -11.59
CA ASN A 395 -15.05 -17.08 -12.38
C ASN A 395 -14.88 -17.61 -13.81
N PRO A 396 -15.36 -18.84 -14.12
CA PRO A 396 -15.19 -19.44 -15.44
C PRO A 396 -15.77 -18.63 -16.62
N ALA A 397 -16.67 -17.67 -16.36
CA ALA A 397 -17.23 -16.81 -17.39
C ALA A 397 -16.23 -15.78 -17.95
N LEU A 398 -15.18 -15.44 -17.18
CA LEU A 398 -14.25 -14.36 -17.47
C LEU A 398 -13.41 -14.64 -18.74
N PHE A 399 -12.98 -15.89 -18.93
CA PHE A 399 -12.24 -16.33 -20.11
C PHE A 399 -13.08 -17.25 -21.02
N SER A 400 -14.38 -16.94 -21.16
CA SER A 400 -15.33 -17.79 -21.90
C SER A 400 -15.25 -17.70 -23.43
N ILE A 401 -14.68 -16.63 -23.97
CA ILE A 401 -14.51 -16.43 -25.42
C ILE A 401 -13.24 -17.15 -25.85
N LYS A 402 -13.36 -18.22 -26.64
CA LYS A 402 -12.24 -19.12 -26.96
C LYS A 402 -11.78 -18.99 -28.42
N PRO A 403 -10.49 -19.23 -28.71
CA PRO A 403 -10.02 -19.45 -30.08
C PRO A 403 -10.74 -20.63 -30.77
N PRO A 404 -10.67 -20.75 -32.11
CA PRO A 404 -11.31 -21.83 -32.85
C PRO A 404 -10.95 -23.23 -32.31
N SER A 405 -11.96 -24.05 -32.05
CA SER A 405 -11.90 -25.31 -31.28
C SER A 405 -11.09 -26.47 -31.88
N ALA A 406 -10.44 -26.27 -33.03
CA ALA A 406 -9.66 -27.30 -33.71
C ALA A 406 -8.15 -27.27 -33.36
N LEU A 407 -7.70 -26.31 -32.56
CA LEU A 407 -6.29 -26.15 -32.24
C LEU A 407 -5.93 -26.93 -30.95
N PRO A 408 -4.87 -27.77 -30.98
CA PRO A 408 -4.36 -28.41 -29.77
C PRO A 408 -3.85 -27.40 -28.73
N ALA A 409 -3.82 -27.79 -27.45
CA ALA A 409 -3.13 -27.01 -26.42
C ALA A 409 -1.65 -26.79 -26.79
N GLY A 410 -1.10 -25.64 -26.42
CA GLY A 410 0.26 -25.23 -26.80
C GLY A 410 0.37 -24.67 -28.22
N THR A 411 -0.74 -24.44 -28.91
CA THR A 411 -0.73 -23.86 -30.27
C THR A 411 -0.45 -22.36 -30.24
N PHE A 412 0.57 -21.95 -31.01
CA PHE A 412 0.88 -20.54 -31.27
C PHE A 412 -0.20 -19.90 -32.16
N THR A 413 -0.88 -18.85 -31.68
CA THR A 413 -2.08 -18.27 -32.33
C THR A 413 -1.98 -16.74 -32.42
N ASP A 414 -2.15 -16.16 -33.63
CA ASP A 414 -2.18 -14.71 -33.81
C ASP A 414 -3.50 -14.09 -33.31
N ARG A 415 -3.43 -12.82 -32.87
CA ARG A 415 -4.55 -12.00 -32.38
C ARG A 415 -5.33 -12.61 -31.21
N LEU A 416 -4.60 -13.20 -30.26
CA LEU A 416 -5.18 -13.84 -29.10
C LEU A 416 -5.97 -12.88 -28.20
N TRP A 417 -5.60 -11.60 -28.17
CA TRP A 417 -6.34 -10.50 -27.53
C TRP A 417 -7.81 -10.32 -27.97
N HIS A 418 -8.25 -10.94 -29.09
CA HIS A 418 -9.68 -10.99 -29.44
C HIS A 418 -10.50 -11.96 -28.58
N TYR A 419 -9.84 -12.77 -27.74
CA TYR A 419 -10.43 -13.84 -26.94
C TYR A 419 -10.22 -13.57 -25.44
N GLY A 420 -10.71 -14.49 -24.61
CA GLY A 420 -10.41 -14.53 -23.19
C GLY A 420 -8.94 -14.89 -22.98
N VAL A 421 -8.13 -13.91 -22.61
CA VAL A 421 -6.68 -14.04 -22.53
C VAL A 421 -6.12 -13.33 -21.31
N SER A 422 -5.09 -13.91 -20.71
CA SER A 422 -4.23 -13.20 -19.78
C SER A 422 -2.96 -12.79 -20.51
N GLU A 423 -2.39 -11.64 -20.15
CA GLU A 423 -1.19 -11.10 -20.78
C GLU A 423 -0.14 -10.70 -19.74
N LEU A 424 1.14 -10.85 -20.09
CA LEU A 424 2.28 -10.37 -19.34
C LEU A 424 3.19 -9.56 -20.25
N PHE A 425 3.52 -8.37 -19.80
CA PHE A 425 4.56 -7.54 -20.39
C PHE A 425 5.79 -7.53 -19.49
N ILE A 426 6.96 -7.64 -20.13
CA ILE A 426 8.27 -7.60 -19.46
C ILE A 426 9.14 -6.57 -20.17
N ALA A 427 9.62 -5.56 -19.46
CA ALA A 427 10.49 -4.53 -20.03
C ALA A 427 11.78 -4.36 -19.24
N HIS A 428 12.73 -3.69 -19.89
CA HIS A 428 13.93 -3.20 -19.23
C HIS A 428 13.56 -2.00 -18.33
N PRO A 429 14.06 -1.89 -17.08
CA PRO A 429 13.65 -0.86 -16.12
C PRO A 429 14.22 0.56 -16.37
N THR A 430 14.80 0.82 -17.55
CA THR A 430 15.41 2.13 -17.87
C THR A 430 14.70 2.75 -19.07
N SER A 431 15.17 3.87 -19.60
CA SER A 431 14.59 4.52 -20.79
C SER A 431 14.63 3.69 -22.08
N ASP A 432 15.08 2.43 -22.00
CA ASP A 432 15.04 1.48 -23.09
C ASP A 432 13.58 1.20 -23.49
N SER A 433 13.32 1.40 -24.78
CA SER A 433 12.08 1.13 -25.51
C SER A 433 11.48 -0.26 -25.36
N ARG A 434 12.38 -1.21 -25.10
CA ARG A 434 12.20 -2.62 -25.42
C ARG A 434 11.37 -3.34 -24.38
N TYR A 435 10.46 -4.17 -24.88
CA TYR A 435 9.67 -5.07 -24.05
C TYR A 435 9.24 -6.32 -24.81
N LEU A 436 8.91 -7.34 -24.02
CA LEU A 436 8.26 -8.56 -24.43
C LEU A 436 6.78 -8.48 -24.07
N GLU A 437 5.96 -9.15 -24.85
CA GLU A 437 4.54 -9.36 -24.61
C GLU A 437 4.23 -10.84 -24.79
N PHE A 438 3.54 -11.41 -23.82
CA PHE A 438 3.10 -12.80 -23.81
C PHE A 438 1.60 -12.84 -23.55
N GLU A 439 0.86 -13.57 -24.37
CA GLU A 439 -0.57 -13.79 -24.17
C GLU A 439 -0.84 -15.29 -24.07
N ILE A 440 -1.76 -15.71 -23.19
CA ILE A 440 -2.16 -17.11 -23.03
C ILE A 440 -3.64 -17.25 -22.65
N THR A 441 -4.32 -18.21 -23.26
CA THR A 441 -5.70 -18.59 -22.90
C THR A 441 -5.71 -19.74 -21.89
N PRO A 442 -6.81 -19.97 -21.15
CA PRO A 442 -6.93 -21.13 -20.26
C PRO A 442 -6.71 -22.49 -20.94
N GLU A 443 -6.95 -22.59 -22.25
CA GLU A 443 -6.72 -23.81 -23.05
C GLU A 443 -5.27 -23.95 -23.53
N GLY A 444 -4.37 -23.02 -23.17
CA GLY A 444 -2.96 -23.06 -23.51
C GLY A 444 -2.63 -22.60 -24.94
N HIS A 445 -3.54 -21.89 -25.63
CA HIS A 445 -3.16 -21.16 -26.84
C HIS A 445 -2.35 -19.94 -26.44
N TRP A 446 -1.28 -19.64 -27.17
CA TRP A 446 -0.36 -18.57 -26.76
C TRP A 446 0.22 -17.79 -27.94
N VAL A 447 0.72 -16.59 -27.65
CA VAL A 447 1.58 -15.80 -28.55
C VAL A 447 2.65 -15.12 -27.71
N ALA A 448 3.81 -14.91 -28.31
CA ALA A 448 4.93 -14.19 -27.73
C ALA A 448 5.49 -13.22 -28.76
N LEU A 449 5.75 -11.99 -28.32
CA LEU A 449 6.11 -10.86 -29.16
C LEU A 449 7.30 -10.11 -28.53
N CYS A 450 8.13 -9.52 -29.38
CA CYS A 450 9.25 -8.67 -28.97
C CYS A 450 9.14 -7.32 -29.68
N PHE A 451 9.29 -6.24 -28.92
CA PHE A 451 9.17 -4.87 -29.40
C PHE A 451 10.47 -4.10 -29.17
N GLU A 452 10.86 -3.30 -30.16
CA GLU A 452 12.01 -2.39 -30.05
C GLU A 452 11.62 -1.00 -29.52
N SER A 453 10.34 -0.65 -29.61
CA SER A 453 9.73 0.55 -29.03
C SER A 453 8.20 0.34 -28.95
N PRO A 454 7.43 1.21 -28.28
CA PRO A 454 5.97 1.10 -28.21
C PRO A 454 5.33 0.84 -29.58
N ARG A 455 4.58 -0.26 -29.69
CA ARG A 455 3.88 -0.72 -30.91
C ARG A 455 4.77 -0.96 -32.15
N LYS A 456 6.09 -1.09 -31.99
CA LYS A 456 7.03 -1.42 -33.06
C LYS A 456 7.74 -2.75 -32.79
N ARG A 457 7.37 -3.80 -33.53
CA ARG A 457 8.00 -5.12 -33.43
C ARG A 457 9.49 -5.05 -33.74
N ALA A 458 10.28 -5.78 -32.97
CA ALA A 458 11.72 -5.86 -33.15
C ALA A 458 12.10 -6.59 -34.45
N LYS A 459 13.27 -6.28 -34.98
CA LYS A 459 13.84 -6.98 -36.14
C LYS A 459 13.98 -8.49 -35.85
N GLY A 460 13.51 -9.33 -36.76
CA GLY A 460 13.43 -10.79 -36.60
C GLY A 460 12.11 -11.29 -35.99
N TYR A 461 11.26 -10.39 -35.50
CA TYR A 461 9.94 -10.68 -34.91
C TYR A 461 8.79 -10.05 -35.70
N GLU A 462 9.06 -9.53 -36.91
CA GLU A 462 8.05 -8.91 -37.76
C GLU A 462 6.97 -9.93 -38.17
N THR A 463 7.42 -11.16 -38.46
CA THR A 463 6.55 -12.30 -38.76
C THR A 463 6.35 -13.14 -37.50
N LEU A 464 5.09 -13.45 -37.20
CA LEU A 464 4.73 -14.23 -36.02
C LEU A 464 5.16 -15.69 -36.19
N SER A 465 5.92 -16.19 -35.22
CA SER A 465 6.45 -17.55 -35.23
C SER A 465 6.77 -18.00 -33.80
N PRO A 466 6.57 -19.29 -33.46
CA PRO A 466 7.02 -19.86 -32.19
C PRO A 466 8.53 -20.12 -32.14
N GLU A 467 9.22 -20.17 -33.28
CA GLU A 467 10.63 -20.58 -33.38
C GLU A 467 11.59 -19.81 -32.47
N PRO A 468 11.51 -18.46 -32.35
CA PRO A 468 12.41 -17.69 -31.48
C PRO A 468 12.28 -18.03 -29.98
N TRP A 469 11.17 -18.64 -29.58
CA TRP A 469 10.78 -18.87 -28.19
C TRP A 469 10.95 -20.33 -27.76
N ARG A 470 11.23 -21.23 -28.72
CA ARG A 470 11.33 -22.67 -28.46
C ARG A 470 12.46 -22.95 -27.47
N GLY A 471 12.15 -23.68 -26.40
CA GLY A 471 13.10 -24.07 -25.36
C GLY A 471 13.32 -23.02 -24.26
N GLN A 472 12.76 -21.81 -24.41
CA GLN A 472 12.87 -20.72 -23.43
C GLN A 472 11.56 -20.46 -22.67
N LEU A 473 10.44 -21.00 -23.18
CA LEU A 473 9.10 -20.90 -22.58
C LEU A 473 8.56 -22.29 -22.25
N HIS A 474 7.96 -22.45 -21.08
CA HIS A 474 7.21 -23.64 -20.69
C HIS A 474 5.81 -23.26 -20.24
N MET A 475 4.78 -23.89 -20.82
CA MET A 475 3.39 -23.61 -20.41
C MET A 475 3.13 -24.23 -19.04
N VAL A 476 2.49 -23.47 -18.17
CA VAL A 476 1.94 -23.95 -16.90
C VAL A 476 0.47 -24.24 -17.12
N ASP A 477 0.06 -25.48 -16.89
CA ASP A 477 -1.33 -25.91 -16.95
C ASP A 477 -1.61 -26.78 -15.72
N SER A 478 -2.48 -26.29 -14.86
CA SER A 478 -2.93 -26.94 -13.65
C SER A 478 -4.40 -26.64 -13.41
N GLU A 479 -5.08 -27.44 -12.60
CA GLU A 479 -6.52 -27.28 -12.37
C GLU A 479 -6.85 -25.86 -11.84
N GLY A 480 -7.51 -25.05 -12.66
CA GLY A 480 -7.91 -23.68 -12.32
C GLY A 480 -6.81 -22.62 -12.43
N CYS A 481 -5.63 -22.95 -12.97
CA CYS A 481 -4.50 -22.04 -13.10
C CYS A 481 -3.66 -22.32 -14.35
N PHE A 482 -3.42 -21.29 -15.15
CA PHE A 482 -2.70 -21.36 -16.43
C PHE A 482 -1.63 -20.26 -16.52
N GLY A 483 -0.57 -20.46 -17.30
CA GLY A 483 0.49 -19.47 -17.38
C GLY A 483 1.74 -19.92 -18.15
N MET A 484 2.87 -19.26 -17.88
CA MET A 484 4.15 -19.55 -18.51
C MET A 484 5.32 -19.46 -17.52
N GLU A 485 6.33 -20.30 -17.71
CA GLU A 485 7.66 -20.13 -17.15
C GLU A 485 8.63 -19.63 -18.21
N PHE A 486 9.58 -18.82 -17.79
CA PHE A 486 10.55 -18.14 -18.63
C PHE A 486 11.96 -18.48 -18.18
N SER A 487 12.84 -18.85 -19.10
CA SER A 487 14.25 -19.06 -18.79
C SER A 487 14.98 -17.75 -18.47
N TYR A 488 16.10 -17.82 -17.73
CA TYR A 488 16.91 -16.63 -17.47
C TYR A 488 17.54 -16.07 -18.76
N GLN A 489 17.94 -16.94 -19.69
CA GLN A 489 18.51 -16.55 -20.98
C GLN A 489 17.59 -15.60 -21.74
N LEU A 490 16.29 -15.88 -21.75
CA LEU A 490 15.27 -15.05 -22.38
C LEU A 490 15.19 -13.66 -21.75
N LEU A 491 15.23 -13.63 -20.42
CA LEU A 491 14.94 -12.44 -19.63
C LEU A 491 16.17 -11.58 -19.37
N GLN A 492 17.38 -12.14 -19.49
CA GLN A 492 18.64 -11.44 -19.23
C GLN A 492 18.74 -10.07 -19.91
N PRO A 493 18.33 -9.88 -21.19
CA PRO A 493 18.42 -8.56 -21.84
C PRO A 493 17.47 -7.50 -21.27
N PHE A 494 16.51 -7.88 -20.43
CA PHE A 494 15.51 -7.02 -19.81
C PHE A 494 15.74 -6.82 -18.30
N ILE A 495 16.84 -7.36 -17.77
CA ILE A 495 17.23 -7.22 -16.36
C ILE A 495 18.42 -6.26 -16.28
N SER A 496 18.31 -5.22 -15.46
CA SER A 496 19.39 -4.26 -15.19
C SER A 496 19.55 -4.06 -13.71
N ASP A 497 20.77 -4.23 -13.18
CA ASP A 497 21.08 -4.07 -11.76
C ASP A 497 20.17 -4.88 -10.82
N GLY A 498 19.75 -6.06 -11.28
CA GLY A 498 18.81 -6.93 -10.55
C GLY A 498 17.38 -6.39 -10.52
N ILE A 499 17.01 -5.47 -11.40
CA ILE A 499 15.65 -4.92 -11.53
C ILE A 499 15.05 -5.36 -12.86
N ILE A 500 13.75 -5.65 -12.85
CA ILE A 500 12.93 -5.93 -14.03
C ILE A 500 11.64 -5.11 -13.97
N ALA A 501 11.05 -4.76 -15.12
CA ALA A 501 9.77 -4.07 -15.19
C ALA A 501 8.67 -5.01 -15.70
N LEU A 502 7.53 -5.07 -14.99
CA LEU A 502 6.46 -6.04 -15.24
C LEU A 502 5.09 -5.36 -15.29
N GLN A 503 4.19 -5.91 -16.11
CA GLN A 503 2.78 -5.53 -16.13
C GLN A 503 1.94 -6.74 -16.51
N CYS A 504 0.96 -7.10 -15.69
CA CYS A 504 -0.03 -8.11 -16.03
C CYS A 504 -1.30 -7.43 -16.55
N CYS A 505 -1.91 -8.02 -17.57
CA CYS A 505 -3.18 -7.58 -18.15
C CYS A 505 -4.10 -8.78 -18.37
N ALA A 506 -5.37 -8.49 -18.64
CA ALA A 506 -6.28 -9.49 -19.18
C ALA A 506 -7.35 -8.84 -20.07
N SER A 507 -7.85 -9.62 -21.03
CA SER A 507 -9.05 -9.31 -21.78
C SER A 507 -10.06 -10.46 -21.67
N THR A 508 -11.35 -10.12 -21.61
CA THR A 508 -12.44 -11.11 -21.71
C THR A 508 -12.79 -11.45 -23.16
N GLY A 509 -12.19 -10.77 -24.14
CA GLY A 509 -12.59 -10.80 -25.56
C GLY A 509 -13.85 -10.00 -25.88
N ARG A 510 -14.49 -9.36 -24.87
CA ARG A 510 -15.71 -8.55 -25.01
C ARG A 510 -15.46 -7.04 -24.95
N GLY A 511 -14.19 -6.62 -25.05
CA GLY A 511 -13.78 -5.22 -24.85
C GLY A 511 -13.66 -4.82 -23.37
N GLU A 512 -13.70 -5.80 -22.46
CA GLU A 512 -13.41 -5.59 -21.04
C GLU A 512 -11.93 -5.92 -20.80
N HIS A 513 -11.26 -5.04 -20.08
CA HIS A 513 -9.81 -5.04 -19.93
C HIS A 513 -9.44 -4.77 -18.48
N ALA A 514 -8.45 -5.51 -17.98
CA ALA A 514 -7.92 -5.34 -16.65
C ALA A 514 -6.40 -5.28 -16.63
N LEU A 515 -5.88 -4.79 -15.51
CA LEU A 515 -4.49 -4.41 -15.35
C LEU A 515 -4.07 -4.63 -13.89
N PHE A 516 -2.85 -5.15 -13.69
CA PHE A 516 -2.19 -5.23 -12.39
C PHE A 516 -0.66 -5.18 -12.53
N PRO A 517 0.04 -4.28 -11.84
CA PRO A 517 -0.49 -3.17 -11.03
C PRO A 517 -1.23 -2.15 -11.90
N TRP A 518 -2.18 -1.42 -11.33
CA TRP A 518 -2.95 -0.46 -12.11
C TRP A 518 -2.22 0.88 -12.27
N TRP A 519 -2.60 1.64 -13.29
CA TRP A 519 -2.26 3.06 -13.43
C TRP A 519 -3.51 3.85 -13.86
N GLU A 520 -3.41 5.17 -13.91
CA GLU A 520 -4.50 6.05 -14.31
C GLU A 520 -4.40 6.35 -15.82
N ALA A 521 -5.31 5.76 -16.60
CA ALA A 521 -5.55 6.23 -17.95
C ALA A 521 -6.99 6.02 -18.41
N SER A 522 -7.55 7.09 -18.97
CA SER A 522 -8.87 7.13 -19.59
C SER A 522 -8.81 6.82 -21.09
N HIS A 523 -7.78 6.10 -21.56
CA HIS A 523 -7.67 5.73 -22.97
C HIS A 523 -8.85 4.85 -23.39
N SER A 524 -9.45 5.22 -24.52
CA SER A 524 -10.45 4.43 -25.23
C SER A 524 -10.07 4.40 -26.72
N PRO A 525 -9.67 3.23 -27.27
CA PRO A 525 -9.58 1.93 -26.61
C PRO A 525 -8.45 1.85 -25.56
N ALA A 526 -8.44 0.80 -24.73
CA ALA A 526 -7.35 0.53 -23.79
C ALA A 526 -6.02 0.34 -24.53
N ASP A 527 -4.91 0.77 -23.93
CA ASP A 527 -3.57 0.68 -24.52
C ASP A 527 -2.54 0.17 -23.50
N PHE A 528 -2.20 -1.12 -23.58
CA PHE A 528 -1.23 -1.73 -22.66
C PHE A 528 0.23 -1.50 -23.04
N HIS A 529 0.51 -1.00 -24.26
CA HIS A 529 1.88 -0.85 -24.78
C HIS A 529 2.59 0.41 -24.25
N GLN A 530 2.60 0.56 -22.93
CA GLN A 530 3.09 1.73 -22.21
C GLN A 530 4.20 1.32 -21.22
N PRO A 531 5.41 0.95 -21.71
CA PRO A 531 6.48 0.44 -20.86
C PRO A 531 6.92 1.42 -19.75
N ALA A 532 6.68 2.72 -19.93
CA ALA A 532 6.93 3.74 -18.90
C ALA A 532 6.04 3.58 -17.65
N HIS A 533 4.93 2.85 -17.74
CA HIS A 533 4.05 2.54 -16.61
C HIS A 533 4.31 1.17 -15.98
N PHE A 534 5.20 0.36 -16.57
CA PHE A 534 5.45 -0.98 -16.05
C PHE A 534 6.13 -0.90 -14.68
N TYR A 535 5.75 -1.83 -13.83
CA TYR A 535 6.12 -1.81 -12.42
C TYR A 535 7.51 -2.38 -12.21
N HIS A 536 8.40 -1.59 -11.61
CA HIS A 536 9.78 -2.00 -11.35
C HIS A 536 9.89 -2.83 -10.08
N ILE A 537 10.58 -3.97 -10.15
CA ILE A 537 10.75 -4.88 -9.02
C ILE A 537 12.18 -5.40 -8.90
N SER A 538 12.67 -5.56 -7.66
CA SER A 538 13.98 -6.16 -7.40
C SER A 538 13.92 -7.69 -7.41
N LEU A 539 14.75 -8.27 -8.25
CA LEU A 539 15.12 -9.69 -8.27
C LEU A 539 16.30 -9.93 -7.31
N LEU A 540 16.34 -11.12 -6.71
CA LEU A 540 17.36 -11.50 -5.72
C LEU A 540 18.39 -12.49 -6.25
#